data_AF-A0AAP0WWL0-F1
#
_entry.id   AF-A0AAP0WWL0-F1
#
_cell.length_a   1.000
_cell.length_b   1.000
_cell.length_c   1.000
_cell.angle_alpha   90.00
_cell.angle_beta   90.00
_cell.angle_gamma   90.00
#
_symmetry.space_group_name_H-M   'P 1'
#
loop_
_entity.id
_entity.type
_entity.pdbx_description
1 polymer ?
#
loop_
_entity_poly.entity_id
_entity_poly.type
_entity_poly.pdbx_seq_one_letter_code
_entity_poly.pdbx_strand_id
1 'polypeptide(L)'
;MGLVKRETRFTSQHPANEIMSKIEEAAKPLGFNIRKHNYKMKLQGDKTGRKGHLSVATEVFEVAPSLHMVELRKTGGDTLEFHKFNVHRIVHASHVLND
;
A
#
# COMPACT_ATOMS: atom_id res chain seq x y z
N MET A 1 11.28 23.48 2.62
CA MET A 1 10.68 22.29 3.26
C MET A 1 9.94 21.50 2.20
N GLY A 2 10.55 20.44 1.67
CA GLY A 2 9.99 19.68 0.54
C GLY A 2 8.70 18.96 0.92
N LEU A 3 7.67 19.04 0.07
CA LEU A 3 6.45 18.25 0.21
C LEU A 3 6.82 16.76 0.14
N VAL A 4 6.87 16.08 1.28
CA VAL A 4 7.05 14.64 1.30
C VAL A 4 5.78 14.00 0.76
N LYS A 5 5.88 13.37 -0.43
CA LYS A 5 4.74 12.75 -1.13
C LYS A 5 4.14 11.67 -0.21
N ARG A 6 2.87 11.86 0.17
CA ARG A 6 2.13 10.98 1.10
C ARG A 6 1.37 9.87 0.40
N GLU A 7 1.48 9.83 -0.93
CA GLU A 7 0.71 8.96 -1.81
C GLU A 7 1.61 8.36 -2.89
N THR A 8 1.41 7.08 -3.16
CA THR A 8 2.03 6.35 -4.27
C THR A 8 0.93 5.70 -5.09
N ARG A 9 1.02 5.80 -6.42
CA ARG A 9 0.08 5.19 -7.36
C ARG A 9 0.83 4.38 -8.39
N PHE A 10 0.28 3.25 -8.78
CA PHE A 10 0.76 2.43 -9.89
C PHE A 10 -0.42 1.68 -10.53
N THR A 11 -0.20 1.12 -11.72
CA THR A 11 -1.18 0.30 -12.43
C THR A 11 -0.75 -1.17 -12.48
N SER A 12 -1.71 -2.07 -12.65
CA SER A 12 -1.52 -3.51 -12.78
C SER A 12 -2.61 -4.08 -13.69
N GLN A 13 -2.27 -5.10 -14.48
CA GLN A 13 -3.26 -5.84 -15.29
C GLN A 13 -3.91 -7.00 -14.53
N HIS A 14 -3.39 -7.33 -13.36
CA HIS A 14 -3.92 -8.43 -12.56
C HIS A 14 -5.29 -8.07 -11.97
N PRO A 15 -6.15 -9.07 -11.72
CA PRO A 15 -7.40 -8.89 -10.99
C PRO A 15 -7.20 -8.22 -9.62
N ALA A 16 -8.17 -7.39 -9.22
CA ALA A 16 -8.09 -6.64 -7.96
C ALA A 16 -7.89 -7.52 -6.71
N ASN A 17 -8.49 -8.71 -6.67
CA ASN A 17 -8.30 -9.67 -5.58
C ASN A 17 -6.84 -10.14 -5.46
N GLU A 18 -6.17 -10.41 -6.58
CA GLU A 18 -4.77 -10.85 -6.59
C GLU A 18 -3.83 -9.74 -6.14
N ILE A 19 -4.04 -8.52 -6.66
CA ILE A 19 -3.33 -7.31 -6.21
C ILE A 19 -3.44 -7.18 -4.68
N MET A 20 -4.65 -7.31 -4.15
CA MET A 20 -4.93 -7.18 -2.72
C MET A 20 -4.31 -8.33 -1.90
N SER A 21 -4.15 -9.53 -2.45
CA SER A 21 -3.43 -10.64 -1.80
C SER A 21 -1.94 -10.37 -1.74
N LYS A 22 -1.31 -10.01 -2.87
CA LYS A 22 0.13 -9.73 -2.94
C LYS A 22 0.56 -8.58 -2.02
N ILE A 23 -0.24 -7.52 -1.92
CA ILE A 23 0.01 -6.43 -0.97
C ILE A 23 -0.09 -6.92 0.47
N GLU A 24 -1.05 -7.80 0.78
CA GLU A 24 -1.20 -8.37 2.12
C GLU A 24 0.01 -9.23 2.51
N GLU A 25 0.42 -10.13 1.62
CA GLU A 25 1.59 -11.00 1.77
C GLU A 25 2.88 -10.21 1.97
N ALA A 26 3.05 -9.11 1.24
CA ALA A 26 4.21 -8.23 1.40
C ALA A 26 4.20 -7.47 2.73
N ALA A 27 3.03 -7.15 3.28
CA ALA A 27 2.87 -6.31 4.48
C ALA A 27 2.86 -7.10 5.80
N LYS A 28 2.33 -8.32 5.84
CA LYS A 28 2.31 -9.19 7.02
C LYS A 28 3.69 -9.35 7.70
N PRO A 29 4.76 -9.77 7.01
CA PRO A 29 6.08 -9.94 7.63
C PRO A 29 6.73 -8.62 8.07
N LEU A 30 6.15 -7.47 7.70
CA LEU A 30 6.60 -6.15 8.14
C LEU A 30 5.91 -5.69 9.45
N GLY A 31 5.07 -6.52 10.07
CA GLY A 31 4.38 -6.21 11.32
C GLY A 31 3.09 -5.40 11.12
N PHE A 32 2.50 -5.42 9.92
CA PHE A 32 1.23 -4.72 9.68
C PHE A 32 0.03 -5.61 10.00
N ASN A 33 -0.88 -5.04 10.78
CA ASN A 33 -2.24 -5.50 10.90
C ASN A 33 -3.06 -4.99 9.72
N ILE A 34 -3.79 -5.90 9.06
CA ILE A 34 -4.46 -5.61 7.80
C ILE A 34 -5.97 -5.79 7.99
N ARG A 35 -6.73 -4.76 7.63
CA ARG A 35 -8.19 -4.82 7.58
C ARG A 35 -8.65 -4.59 6.15
N LYS A 36 -9.33 -5.58 5.57
CA LYS A 36 -9.87 -5.51 4.21
C LYS A 36 -11.37 -5.22 4.25
N HIS A 37 -11.83 -4.41 3.31
CA HIS A 37 -13.25 -4.18 3.08
C HIS A 37 -13.45 -3.88 1.59
N ASN A 38 -14.01 -4.83 0.85
CA ASN A 38 -14.08 -4.80 -0.62
C ASN A 38 -12.68 -4.56 -1.23
N TYR A 39 -12.55 -3.68 -2.21
CA TYR A 39 -11.29 -3.29 -2.87
C TYR A 39 -10.49 -2.23 -2.10
N LYS A 40 -10.69 -2.15 -0.77
CA LYS A 40 -9.99 -1.24 0.13
C LYS A 40 -9.30 -2.01 1.24
N MET A 41 -8.09 -1.60 1.60
CA MET A 41 -7.36 -2.11 2.76
C MET A 41 -6.86 -0.99 3.64
N LYS A 42 -6.85 -1.23 4.94
CA LYS A 42 -6.12 -0.43 5.92
C LYS A 42 -5.00 -1.28 6.51
N LEU A 43 -3.78 -0.80 6.39
CA LEU A 43 -2.58 -1.38 6.96
C LEU A 43 -2.17 -0.51 8.15
N GLN A 44 -2.09 -1.10 9.33
CA GLN A 44 -1.64 -0.43 10.54
C GLN A 44 -0.43 -1.17 11.11
N GLY A 45 0.70 -0.48 11.23
CA GLY A 45 1.89 -1.04 11.86
C GLY A 45 1.62 -1.36 13.33
N ASP A 46 2.21 -2.44 13.83
CA ASP A 46 2.20 -2.87 15.22
C ASP A 46 3.06 -1.99 16.14
N LYS A 47 4.11 -1.38 15.59
CA LYS A 47 5.03 -0.50 16.31
C LYS A 47 4.53 0.94 16.33
N THR A 48 4.60 1.57 17.51
CA THR A 48 4.40 3.00 17.69
C THR A 48 5.67 3.77 17.34
N GLY A 49 5.61 4.58 16.30
CA GLY A 49 6.64 5.56 15.98
C GLY A 49 6.46 6.86 16.79
N ARG A 50 7.32 7.85 16.53
CA ARG A 50 7.24 9.19 17.17
C ARG A 50 5.88 9.86 16.99
N LYS A 51 5.18 9.59 15.88
CA LYS A 51 3.84 10.13 15.57
C LYS A 51 2.73 9.09 15.73
N GLY A 52 2.94 8.08 16.57
CA GLY A 52 2.04 6.94 16.73
C GLY A 52 2.25 5.89 15.64
N HIS A 53 1.31 4.95 15.54
CA HIS A 53 1.37 3.87 14.56
C HIS A 53 1.31 4.40 13.13
N LEU A 54 2.15 3.84 12.25
CA LEU A 54 2.03 4.07 10.81
C LEU A 54 0.74 3.44 10.30
N SER A 55 -0.11 4.26 9.67
CA SER A 55 -1.34 3.81 9.03
C SER A 55 -1.33 4.16 7.55
N VAL A 56 -1.67 3.19 6.71
CA VAL A 56 -1.75 3.31 5.26
C VAL A 56 -3.10 2.81 4.78
N ALA A 57 -3.77 3.59 3.96
CA ALA A 57 -4.94 3.15 3.20
C ALA A 57 -4.48 2.72 1.80
N THR A 58 -4.99 1.59 1.34
CA THR A 58 -4.82 1.11 -0.02
C THR A 58 -6.19 0.98 -0.66
N GLU A 59 -6.32 1.50 -1.88
CA GLU A 59 -7.54 1.35 -2.68
C GLU A 59 -7.16 0.88 -4.08
N VAL A 60 -7.94 -0.07 -4.61
CA VAL A 60 -7.79 -0.58 -5.97
C VAL A 60 -9.01 -0.16 -6.78
N PHE A 61 -8.78 0.45 -7.93
CA PHE A 61 -9.81 0.96 -8.83
C PHE A 61 -9.61 0.34 -10.20
N GLU A 62 -10.67 -0.11 -10.84
CA GLU A 62 -10.63 -0.42 -12.28
C GLU A 62 -10.63 0.90 -13.05
N VAL A 63 -9.61 1.12 -13.87
CA VAL A 63 -9.46 2.34 -14.69
C VAL A 63 -9.65 2.07 -16.19
N ALA A 64 -9.56 0.81 -16.60
CA ALA A 64 -9.96 0.29 -17.90
C ALA A 64 -10.21 -1.22 -17.77
N PRO A 65 -10.83 -1.90 -18.76
CA PRO A 65 -10.95 -3.35 -18.75
C PRO A 65 -9.59 -4.00 -18.56
N SER A 66 -9.50 -4.89 -17.57
CA SER A 66 -8.24 -5.58 -17.20
C SER A 66 -7.10 -4.64 -16.81
N LEU A 67 -7.38 -3.39 -16.41
CA LEU A 67 -6.39 -2.45 -15.90
C LEU A 67 -6.87 -1.81 -14.60
N HIS A 68 -6.12 -2.07 -13.54
CA HIS A 68 -6.42 -1.58 -12.20
C HIS A 68 -5.35 -0.59 -11.76
N MET A 69 -5.79 0.54 -11.21
CA MET A 69 -4.94 1.48 -10.49
C MET A 69 -4.96 1.13 -9.00
N VAL A 70 -3.77 1.07 -8.41
CA VAL A 70 -3.57 0.90 -6.98
C VAL A 70 -3.07 2.21 -6.41
N GLU A 71 -3.77 2.73 -5.40
CA GLU A 71 -3.36 3.90 -4.64
C GLU A 71 -3.01 3.50 -3.20
N LEU A 72 -1.84 3.95 -2.73
CA LEU A 72 -1.44 3.86 -1.33
C LEU A 72 -1.32 5.26 -0.75
N ARG A 73 -2.06 5.52 0.32
CA ARG A 73 -2.09 6.82 1.01
C ARG A 73 -1.75 6.66 2.47
N LYS A 74 -0.79 7.45 2.95
CA LYS A 74 -0.52 7.58 4.37
C LYS A 74 -1.72 8.22 5.07
N THR A 75 -2.27 7.56 6.09
CA THR A 75 -3.39 8.07 6.91
C THR A 75 -2.99 8.39 8.36
N GLY A 76 -1.82 7.94 8.83
CA GLY A 76 -1.33 8.21 10.20
C GLY A 76 0.15 7.87 10.39
N GLY A 77 0.74 8.24 11.52
CA GLY A 77 2.13 7.92 11.89
C GLY A 77 3.20 8.83 11.28
N ASP A 78 4.47 8.40 11.30
CA ASP A 78 5.60 9.19 10.78
C ASP A 78 5.73 9.05 9.25
N THR A 79 6.03 10.15 8.57
CA THR A 79 6.22 10.14 7.10
C THR A 79 7.56 9.51 6.70
N LEU A 80 8.56 9.52 7.60
CA LEU A 80 9.83 8.84 7.37
C LEU A 80 9.69 7.31 7.47
N GLU A 81 8.88 6.83 8.41
CA GLU A 81 8.49 5.41 8.47
C GLU A 81 7.66 5.03 7.24
N PHE A 82 6.76 5.91 6.79
CA PHE A 82 6.08 5.73 5.51
C PHE A 82 7.06 5.65 4.36
N HIS A 83 8.08 6.51 4.25
CA HIS A 83 9.09 6.42 3.17
C HIS A 83 9.93 5.13 3.24
N LYS A 84 10.26 4.64 4.44
CA LYS A 84 10.94 3.35 4.62
C LYS A 84 10.03 2.17 4.24
N PHE A 85 8.73 2.30 4.50
CA PHE A 85 7.69 1.35 4.11
C PHE A 85 7.36 1.41 2.61
N ASN A 86 7.50 2.58 1.98
CA ASN A 86 6.94 2.86 0.67
C ASN A 86 7.91 2.73 -0.49
N VAL A 87 7.27 2.42 -1.61
CA VAL A 87 7.81 2.28 -2.95
C VAL A 87 8.57 0.98 -3.10
N HIS A 88 9.78 0.80 -2.56
CA HIS A 88 10.65 -0.26 -3.11
C HIS A 88 10.03 -1.67 -3.07
N ARG A 89 9.40 -2.09 -1.96
CA ARG A 89 8.87 -3.46 -1.82
C ARG A 89 7.46 -3.68 -2.38
N ILE A 90 6.59 -2.66 -2.28
CA ILE A 90 5.24 -2.72 -2.88
C ILE A 90 5.31 -2.48 -4.38
N VAL A 91 6.27 -1.69 -4.87
CA VAL A 91 6.60 -1.58 -6.31
C VAL A 91 7.37 -2.80 -6.80
N HIS A 92 8.13 -3.49 -5.94
CA HIS A 92 8.60 -4.83 -6.27
C HIS A 92 7.43 -5.80 -6.45
N ALA A 93 6.46 -5.79 -5.52
CA ALA A 93 5.21 -6.50 -5.71
C ALA A 93 4.45 -6.02 -6.95
N SER A 94 4.61 -4.74 -7.36
CA SER A 94 4.07 -4.25 -8.62
C SER A 94 4.83 -4.73 -9.86
N HIS A 95 6.14 -5.00 -9.80
CA HIS A 95 6.84 -5.74 -10.87
C HIS A 95 6.28 -7.16 -10.97
N VAL A 96 6.07 -7.83 -9.83
CA VAL A 96 5.39 -9.15 -9.75
C VAL A 96 3.90 -9.08 -10.15
N LEU A 97 3.35 -7.89 -10.34
CA LEU A 97 1.98 -7.64 -10.83
C LEU A 97 1.98 -7.02 -12.24
N ASN A 98 3.13 -6.88 -12.89
CA ASN A 98 3.25 -6.40 -14.27
C ASN A 98 3.95 -7.42 -15.20
N ASP A 99 4.38 -8.57 -14.67
CA ASP A 99 4.84 -9.74 -15.43
C ASP A 99 3.68 -10.71 -15.73
#